data_AF-A0A7C7Y0F1-F1
#
_entry.id   AF-A0A7C7Y0F1-F1
#
_cell.length_a   1.000
_cell.length_b   1.000
_cell.length_c   1.000
_cell.angle_alpha   90.00
_cell.angle_beta   90.00
_cell.angle_gamma   90.00
#
_symmetry.space_group_name_H-M   'P 1'
#
loop_
_entity.id
_entity.type
_entity.pdbx_description
1 polymer ?
#
loop_
_entity_poly.entity_id
_entity_poly.type
_entity_poly.pdbx_seq_one_letter_code
_entity_poly.pdbx_strand_id
1 'polypeptide(L)'
;MAPPRRDRFPRPHPLLSPPCFQSVSPCGESLLCFNFGFYWARPLRHQPKRLPPLSSRIFSRLSPLSDKNFNRLSRTHPHLHDCLNAPERGFETRLAPPASQFALVSFTGRKQVCSINRERTRRPSEEIILDRPQVTRKYQNHHLDSERWSVWAPRPNDIVVTTSYKSGTTFTQQILAHMLYGEVDPEPDVSAISPWPDARFHPITRDELATWLRKAEGRRFLKSHLALDGLPYHEEVKYLIVARDPRDVFMSWLNHYQNYTEVAYQKVNGGDRIGEPLPPFPEDVHGLWRNWITRGWFPWESEGWPFWGNMHHTRTYWEWRHLPNFLFLHYADMRADHEGTVRKIGEFIEHDLSESDVARIVTGSSFETAKKKAAEYDKQHADEPGQFRGGESSFIFKGTNGRWQEVLTDEDLELYQQAKLRVLPPACAHWLENAGEI
;
A
#
# COMPACT_ATOMS: atom_id res chain seq x y z
N MET A 1 61.90 2.50 37.96
CA MET A 1 62.21 1.67 36.78
C MET A 1 61.22 2.03 35.68
N ALA A 2 61.73 2.28 34.48
CA ALA A 2 61.00 2.79 33.32
C ALA A 2 59.93 1.79 32.81
N PRO A 3 58.88 2.28 32.10
CA PRO A 3 57.80 1.44 31.59
C PRO A 3 58.23 0.62 30.35
N PRO A 4 57.67 -0.58 30.11
CA PRO A 4 57.89 -1.33 28.90
C PRO A 4 57.13 -0.74 27.71
N ARG A 5 57.69 -1.02 26.53
CA ARG A 5 57.58 -0.29 25.27
C ARG A 5 56.27 -0.53 24.51
N ARG A 6 55.85 0.51 23.78
CA ARG A 6 54.86 0.47 22.70
C ARG A 6 55.38 -0.38 21.53
N ASP A 7 54.60 -1.37 21.12
CA ASP A 7 54.80 -2.01 19.82
C ASP A 7 54.22 -1.16 18.69
N ARG A 8 55.00 -1.10 17.60
CA ARG A 8 54.82 -0.24 16.44
C ARG A 8 53.86 -0.90 15.45
N PHE A 9 52.80 -0.19 15.08
CA PHE A 9 52.05 -0.48 13.85
C PHE A 9 52.92 -0.26 12.61
N PRO A 10 52.82 -1.11 11.56
CA PRO A 10 53.53 -0.90 10.31
C PRO A 10 52.89 0.23 9.49
N ARG A 11 53.72 1.08 8.89
CA ARG A 11 53.30 2.14 7.95
C ARG A 11 52.93 1.51 6.59
N PRO A 12 51.90 1.99 5.89
CA PRO A 12 51.65 1.61 4.50
C PRO A 12 52.60 2.37 3.55
N HIS A 13 53.18 1.64 2.59
CA HIS A 13 53.90 2.20 1.45
C HIS A 13 52.91 2.64 0.34
N PRO A 14 53.22 3.70 -0.43
CA PRO A 14 52.33 4.24 -1.45
C PRO A 14 52.55 3.57 -2.81
N LEU A 15 51.48 3.22 -3.52
CA LEU A 15 51.49 2.82 -4.93
C LEU A 15 50.38 3.59 -5.65
N LEU A 16 50.74 4.66 -6.37
CA LEU A 16 51.02 4.71 -7.81
C LEU A 16 49.74 4.73 -8.67
N SER A 17 49.33 5.95 -9.04
CA SER A 17 48.34 6.24 -10.09
C SER A 17 48.94 6.07 -11.49
N PRO A 18 48.19 5.55 -12.48
CA PRO A 18 48.50 5.70 -13.90
C PRO A 18 47.59 6.74 -14.60
N PRO A 19 47.89 7.13 -15.86
CA PRO A 19 47.99 8.54 -16.23
C PRO A 19 46.76 9.15 -16.92
N CYS A 20 46.78 10.49 -16.89
CA CYS A 20 45.95 11.44 -17.61
C CYS A 20 46.15 11.32 -19.13
N PHE A 21 45.06 11.15 -19.90
CA PHE A 21 45.05 11.41 -21.35
C PHE A 21 44.41 12.77 -21.59
N GLN A 22 45.20 13.69 -22.16
CA GLN A 22 44.74 14.94 -22.74
C GLN A 22 44.17 14.67 -24.14
N SER A 23 42.97 15.16 -24.42
CA SER A 23 42.56 15.53 -25.78
C SER A 23 41.99 16.94 -25.75
N VAL A 24 42.56 17.79 -26.58
CA VAL A 24 42.29 19.21 -26.72
C VAL A 24 41.05 19.43 -27.61
N SER A 25 40.14 20.28 -27.12
CA SER A 25 39.17 21.26 -27.69
C SER A 25 39.21 21.57 -29.21
N PRO A 26 38.19 22.24 -29.85
CA PRO A 26 37.34 23.36 -29.34
C PRO A 26 35.86 23.31 -29.82
N CYS A 27 34.88 24.15 -29.48
CA CYS A 27 34.69 25.53 -28.99
C CYS A 27 33.49 25.49 -27.99
N GLY A 28 33.30 26.33 -26.98
CA GLY A 28 33.59 27.74 -26.86
C GLY A 28 32.24 28.46 -26.69
N GLU A 29 31.82 28.71 -25.44
CA GLU A 29 31.19 29.97 -25.03
C GLU A 29 30.98 29.99 -23.51
N SER A 30 31.63 30.97 -22.90
CA SER A 30 31.71 31.25 -21.47
C SER A 30 30.72 32.36 -21.15
N LEU A 31 29.93 32.28 -20.08
CA LEU A 31 29.52 33.48 -19.34
C LEU A 31 28.99 33.14 -17.94
N LEU A 32 29.86 33.47 -16.97
CA LEU A 32 29.59 34.19 -15.72
C LEU A 32 28.51 33.68 -14.75
N CYS A 33 29.04 33.11 -13.65
CA CYS A 33 28.39 33.03 -12.34
C CYS A 33 27.92 34.42 -11.87
N PHE A 34 26.65 34.51 -11.46
CA PHE A 34 26.19 35.52 -10.51
C PHE A 34 25.57 34.84 -9.29
N ASN A 35 26.18 35.12 -8.14
CA ASN A 35 25.60 34.98 -6.82
C ASN A 35 24.29 35.77 -6.74
N PHE A 36 23.20 35.14 -6.32
CA PHE A 36 22.11 35.85 -5.65
C PHE A 36 21.65 35.05 -4.44
N GLY A 37 22.08 35.52 -3.26
CA GLY A 37 21.38 35.24 -2.03
C GLY A 37 20.07 36.02 -2.01
N PHE A 38 18.98 35.34 -1.66
CA PHE A 38 17.70 36.00 -1.40
C PHE A 38 17.40 35.95 0.10
N TYR A 39 17.70 37.07 0.74
CA TYR A 39 17.02 37.51 1.97
C TYR A 39 15.60 37.92 1.60
N TRP A 40 14.58 37.37 2.25
CA TRP A 40 13.24 37.95 2.23
C TRP A 40 12.95 38.65 3.55
N ALA A 41 12.87 39.98 3.45
CA ALA A 41 12.41 40.89 4.48
C ALA A 41 10.88 40.85 4.60
N ARG A 42 10.39 41.01 5.83
CA ARG A 42 8.98 41.23 6.20
C ARG A 42 8.35 42.41 5.44
N PRO A 43 7.07 42.33 5.06
CA PRO A 43 6.23 43.50 4.93
C PRO A 43 5.36 43.73 6.18
N LEU A 44 5.37 44.97 6.63
CA LEU A 44 4.56 45.53 7.71
C LEU A 44 3.07 45.65 7.33
N ARG A 45 2.25 45.61 8.38
CA ARG A 45 0.79 45.78 8.41
C ARG A 45 0.30 47.05 7.72
N HIS A 46 -0.83 46.94 7.01
CA HIS A 46 -1.88 47.96 7.06
C HIS A 46 -3.27 47.30 6.91
N GLN A 47 -4.12 47.51 7.92
CA GLN A 47 -5.58 47.27 7.85
C GLN A 47 -6.28 48.45 7.18
N PRO A 48 -7.51 48.21 6.66
CA PRO A 48 -8.62 49.05 7.07
C PRO A 48 -9.86 48.26 7.53
N LYS A 49 -10.72 49.01 8.23
CA LYS A 49 -11.81 48.64 9.13
C LYS A 49 -13.10 48.15 8.43
N ARG A 50 -13.91 47.44 9.22
CA ARG A 50 -15.28 46.90 9.00
C ARG A 50 -16.35 47.97 8.65
N LEU A 51 -17.43 47.55 7.96
CA LEU A 51 -18.82 47.42 8.47
C LEU A 51 -19.80 46.88 7.36
N PRO A 52 -20.99 46.31 7.70
CA PRO A 52 -21.78 45.38 6.88
C PRO A 52 -23.09 45.98 6.30
N PRO A 53 -23.88 45.20 5.54
CA PRO A 53 -25.35 45.22 5.65
C PRO A 53 -25.91 43.80 5.88
N LEU A 54 -26.69 43.57 6.94
CA LEU A 54 -28.14 43.76 7.09
C LEU A 54 -28.98 42.58 6.59
N SER A 55 -29.79 42.12 7.54
CA SER A 55 -30.79 41.06 7.54
C SER A 55 -31.91 41.23 6.51
N SER A 56 -32.47 40.11 6.07
CA SER A 56 -33.91 39.97 5.88
C SER A 56 -34.40 38.64 6.46
N ARG A 57 -35.52 38.73 7.18
CA ARG A 57 -36.17 37.64 7.91
C ARG A 57 -37.66 37.75 7.55
N ILE A 58 -38.31 36.58 7.37
CA ILE A 58 -39.78 36.33 7.45
C ILE A 58 -40.56 36.76 6.16
N PHE A 59 -41.48 36.03 5.51
CA PHE A 59 -42.54 35.02 5.79
C PHE A 59 -42.59 34.04 4.58
N SER A 60 -43.22 32.84 4.53
CA SER A 60 -44.27 32.15 5.30
C SER A 60 -44.40 30.71 4.77
N ARG A 61 -44.65 29.77 5.70
CA ARG A 61 -45.63 28.65 5.67
C ARG A 61 -45.96 27.98 4.32
N LEU A 62 -45.68 26.67 4.22
CA LEU A 62 -46.68 25.64 3.90
C LEU A 62 -46.19 24.29 4.47
N SER A 63 -47.02 23.67 5.32
CA SER A 63 -46.86 22.31 5.85
C SER A 63 -47.44 21.27 4.85
N PRO A 64 -47.06 19.99 4.95
CA PRO A 64 -47.36 18.99 3.93
C PRO A 64 -48.76 18.39 4.08
N LEU A 65 -49.42 18.13 2.96
CA LEU A 65 -50.62 17.30 2.90
C LEU A 65 -50.24 15.83 3.03
N SER A 66 -50.91 15.18 3.98
CA SER A 66 -50.93 13.76 4.24
C SER A 66 -51.74 13.01 3.19
N ASP A 67 -51.30 11.80 2.82
CA ASP A 67 -52.23 10.74 2.41
C ASP A 67 -51.87 9.44 3.12
N LYS A 68 -52.57 9.21 4.24
CA LYS A 68 -52.80 7.89 4.82
C LYS A 68 -54.19 7.44 4.41
N ASN A 69 -54.26 6.20 3.92
CA ASN A 69 -55.41 5.30 3.82
C ASN A 69 -55.90 5.01 2.40
N PHE A 70 -55.19 4.09 1.72
CA PHE A 70 -55.87 3.07 0.93
C PHE A 70 -55.50 1.69 1.47
N ASN A 71 -56.38 1.21 2.36
CA ASN A 71 -56.66 -0.16 2.78
C ASN A 71 -55.56 -1.13 3.26
N ARG A 72 -55.71 -1.38 4.56
CA ARG A 72 -55.35 -2.54 5.38
C ARG A 72 -56.13 -3.80 4.93
N LEU A 73 -55.44 -4.95 4.89
CA LEU A 73 -55.88 -6.39 4.95
C LEU A 73 -54.94 -7.16 3.99
N SER A 74 -54.18 -8.21 4.34
CA SER A 74 -54.29 -9.22 5.40
C SER A 74 -52.92 -9.93 5.55
N ARG A 75 -52.77 -10.64 6.67
CA ARG A 75 -51.57 -11.36 7.13
C ARG A 75 -51.40 -12.74 6.43
N THR A 76 -50.16 -13.26 6.49
CA THR A 76 -49.73 -14.67 6.51
C THR A 76 -49.74 -15.52 5.20
N HIS A 77 -48.54 -15.96 4.78
CA HIS A 77 -48.16 -16.92 3.70
C HIS A 77 -48.79 -18.35 3.83
N PRO A 78 -48.62 -19.35 2.91
CA PRO A 78 -47.73 -19.48 1.73
C PRO A 78 -48.27 -20.25 0.46
N HIS A 79 -47.48 -20.19 -0.64
CA HIS A 79 -47.35 -21.10 -1.81
C HIS A 79 -48.49 -21.32 -2.85
N LEU A 80 -48.04 -21.37 -4.12
CA LEU A 80 -48.56 -21.98 -5.37
C LEU A 80 -49.18 -21.10 -6.48
N HIS A 81 -48.62 -21.33 -7.68
CA HIS A 81 -49.06 -21.12 -9.06
C HIS A 81 -48.78 -19.80 -9.81
N ASP A 82 -47.65 -19.82 -10.53
CA ASP A 82 -47.50 -19.75 -12.00
C ASP A 82 -48.17 -18.67 -12.85
N CYS A 83 -47.27 -17.96 -13.54
CA CYS A 83 -47.25 -17.66 -14.97
C CYS A 83 -48.50 -17.03 -15.60
N LEU A 84 -48.46 -15.72 -15.83
CA LEU A 84 -48.92 -15.13 -17.10
C LEU A 84 -48.13 -13.84 -17.42
N ASN A 85 -47.69 -13.75 -18.68
CA ASN A 85 -47.26 -12.57 -19.45
C ASN A 85 -45.75 -12.25 -19.58
N ALA A 86 -45.10 -13.01 -20.48
CA ALA A 86 -44.04 -12.51 -21.34
C ALA A 86 -44.37 -12.87 -22.81
N PRO A 87 -44.22 -11.97 -23.79
CA PRO A 87 -44.27 -12.34 -25.20
C PRO A 87 -42.86 -12.54 -25.79
N GLU A 88 -42.65 -13.75 -26.34
CA GLU A 88 -42.13 -14.10 -27.69
C GLU A 88 -41.00 -13.25 -28.34
N ARG A 89 -40.04 -13.77 -29.12
CA ARG A 89 -39.69 -15.08 -29.69
C ARG A 89 -38.29 -14.89 -30.33
N GLY A 90 -37.44 -15.91 -30.35
CA GLY A 90 -36.18 -15.89 -31.11
C GLY A 90 -35.35 -17.16 -30.91
N PHE A 91 -35.64 -18.19 -31.69
CA PHE A 91 -34.93 -19.46 -31.75
C PHE A 91 -33.67 -19.34 -32.63
N GLU A 92 -32.53 -19.87 -32.19
CA GLU A 92 -31.61 -20.63 -33.04
C GLU A 92 -30.70 -21.54 -32.19
N THR A 93 -30.74 -22.84 -32.48
CA THR A 93 -29.93 -23.91 -31.87
C THR A 93 -29.02 -24.54 -32.92
N ARG A 94 -27.71 -24.68 -32.65
CA ARG A 94 -26.79 -25.70 -33.23
C ARG A 94 -25.72 -26.02 -32.18
N LEU A 95 -25.78 -27.14 -31.47
CA LEU A 95 -25.26 -28.48 -31.80
C LEU A 95 -23.75 -28.53 -32.13
N ALA A 96 -23.01 -29.17 -31.23
CA ALA A 96 -21.59 -29.55 -31.34
C ALA A 96 -21.40 -30.83 -32.20
N PRO A 97 -20.23 -31.04 -32.82
CA PRO A 97 -19.89 -32.32 -33.45
C PRO A 97 -18.98 -33.21 -32.57
N PRO A 98 -18.98 -34.55 -32.80
CA PRO A 98 -18.42 -35.56 -31.90
C PRO A 98 -17.01 -36.04 -32.26
N ALA A 99 -16.43 -36.79 -31.33
CA ALA A 99 -15.19 -37.56 -31.46
C ALA A 99 -15.36 -38.85 -32.30
N SER A 100 -14.33 -39.21 -33.07
CA SER A 100 -14.15 -40.53 -33.69
C SER A 100 -12.67 -40.71 -34.04
N GLN A 101 -11.93 -41.57 -33.32
CA GLN A 101 -11.71 -43.01 -33.58
C GLN A 101 -10.58 -43.31 -34.57
N PHE A 102 -9.64 -44.12 -34.07
CA PHE A 102 -8.46 -44.66 -34.73
C PHE A 102 -8.84 -45.66 -35.83
N ALA A 103 -8.20 -45.55 -36.99
CA ALA A 103 -8.20 -46.58 -38.02
C ALA A 103 -6.83 -47.27 -38.08
N LEU A 104 -6.82 -48.57 -37.83
CA LEU A 104 -5.71 -49.50 -38.10
C LEU A 104 -5.70 -49.80 -39.60
N VAL A 105 -4.58 -49.58 -40.29
CA VAL A 105 -4.34 -50.11 -41.64
C VAL A 105 -3.00 -50.83 -41.64
N SER A 106 -3.06 -52.14 -41.83
CA SER A 106 -1.91 -53.03 -42.04
C SER A 106 -1.43 -52.96 -43.50
N PHE A 107 -0.13 -52.72 -43.71
CA PHE A 107 0.53 -53.03 -44.98
C PHE A 107 1.85 -53.76 -44.73
N THR A 108 1.95 -54.95 -45.32
CA THR A 108 3.15 -55.77 -45.46
C THR A 108 4.01 -55.24 -46.60
N GLY A 109 5.32 -55.03 -46.39
CA GLY A 109 6.22 -54.77 -47.53
C GLY A 109 7.61 -54.24 -47.19
N ARG A 110 8.60 -55.15 -47.26
CA ARG A 110 10.05 -55.02 -47.55
C ARG A 110 10.83 -53.77 -47.09
N LYS A 111 11.86 -54.06 -46.28
CA LYS A 111 12.93 -53.17 -45.82
C LYS A 111 13.72 -52.55 -47.00
N GLN A 112 13.79 -51.21 -47.01
CA GLN A 112 14.86 -50.47 -47.66
C GLN A 112 15.46 -49.53 -46.60
N VAL A 113 16.71 -49.80 -46.22
CA VAL A 113 17.43 -49.00 -45.22
C VAL A 113 17.99 -47.77 -45.92
N CYS A 114 17.29 -46.65 -45.80
CA CYS A 114 17.85 -45.33 -46.08
C CYS A 114 18.36 -44.75 -44.76
N SER A 115 19.67 -44.55 -44.65
CA SER A 115 20.30 -43.86 -43.52
C SER A 115 19.96 -42.37 -43.60
N ILE A 116 18.88 -41.96 -42.93
CA ILE A 116 18.59 -40.55 -42.69
C ILE A 116 19.40 -40.15 -41.46
N ASN A 117 20.39 -39.28 -41.67
CA ASN A 117 21.08 -38.57 -40.60
C ASN A 117 20.04 -37.67 -39.90
N ARG A 118 19.41 -38.18 -38.84
CA ARG A 118 18.57 -37.34 -37.96
C ARG A 118 19.51 -36.54 -37.08
N GLU A 119 19.87 -35.35 -37.55
CA GLU A 119 20.27 -34.28 -36.64
C GLU A 119 19.16 -34.17 -35.58
N ARG A 120 19.54 -34.53 -34.35
CA ARG A 120 18.69 -34.47 -33.19
C ARG A 120 18.53 -32.99 -32.87
N THR A 121 17.59 -32.33 -33.54
CA THR A 121 17.12 -31.02 -33.13
C THR A 121 16.68 -31.16 -31.68
N ARG A 122 17.49 -30.60 -30.77
CA ARG A 122 17.05 -30.40 -29.38
C ARG A 122 15.77 -29.60 -29.51
N ARG A 123 14.64 -30.19 -29.09
CA ARG A 123 13.45 -29.40 -28.79
C ARG A 123 13.93 -28.29 -27.84
N PRO A 124 13.55 -27.01 -28.05
CA PRO A 124 13.72 -26.02 -27.01
C PRO A 124 13.17 -26.65 -25.75
N SER A 125 13.97 -26.65 -24.67
CA SER A 125 13.44 -26.97 -23.35
C SER A 125 12.14 -26.20 -23.21
N GLU A 126 11.03 -26.89 -22.95
CA GLU A 126 9.80 -26.23 -22.51
C GLU A 126 10.23 -25.36 -21.34
N GLU A 127 10.31 -24.06 -21.58
CA GLU A 127 10.56 -23.07 -20.56
C GLU A 127 9.40 -23.26 -19.60
N ILE A 128 9.68 -23.78 -18.40
CA ILE A 128 8.69 -23.85 -17.35
C ILE A 128 8.34 -22.39 -17.09
N ILE A 129 7.20 -21.94 -17.62
CA ILE A 129 6.62 -20.66 -17.25
C ILE A 129 6.29 -20.83 -15.78
N LEU A 130 7.21 -20.41 -14.92
CA LEU A 130 6.95 -20.24 -13.50
C LEU A 130 5.83 -19.20 -13.44
N ASP A 131 4.64 -19.66 -13.05
CA ASP A 131 3.51 -18.80 -12.73
C ASP A 131 4.00 -17.88 -11.60
N ARG A 132 4.24 -16.61 -11.94
CA ARG A 132 4.79 -15.59 -11.05
C ARG A 132 3.86 -14.38 -11.10
N PRO A 133 3.67 -13.67 -9.97
CA PRO A 133 2.89 -12.44 -9.99
C PRO A 133 3.39 -11.47 -11.06
N GLN A 134 2.45 -10.94 -11.85
CA GLN A 134 2.74 -9.96 -12.89
C GLN A 134 2.04 -8.63 -12.58
N VAL A 135 2.71 -7.53 -12.92
CA VAL A 135 2.07 -6.21 -12.94
C VAL A 135 1.10 -6.17 -14.11
N THR A 136 -0.20 -6.07 -13.81
CA THR A 136 -1.27 -6.00 -14.82
C THR A 136 -2.05 -4.69 -14.74
N ARG A 137 -1.82 -3.88 -13.70
CA ARG A 137 -2.51 -2.63 -13.41
C ARG A 137 -1.52 -1.50 -13.17
N LYS A 138 -1.94 -0.30 -13.51
CA LYS A 138 -1.21 0.94 -13.23
C LYS A 138 -2.01 1.77 -12.24
N TYR A 139 -1.45 1.98 -11.04
CA TYR A 139 -2.09 2.74 -9.97
C TYR A 139 -1.62 4.18 -9.99
N GLN A 140 -2.48 5.08 -10.49
CA GLN A 140 -2.22 6.52 -10.48
C GLN A 140 -3.43 7.30 -9.96
N ASN A 141 -3.28 7.92 -8.79
CA ASN A 141 -4.27 8.83 -8.21
C ASN A 141 -3.57 9.91 -7.39
N HIS A 142 -4.33 10.67 -6.60
CA HIS A 142 -3.82 11.73 -5.73
C HIS A 142 -2.73 11.29 -4.72
N HIS A 143 -2.65 10.02 -4.31
CA HIS A 143 -1.60 9.49 -3.42
C HIS A 143 -0.56 8.60 -4.11
N LEU A 144 -0.97 7.80 -5.11
CA LEU A 144 -0.18 6.70 -5.66
C LEU A 144 0.32 7.00 -7.08
N ASP A 145 1.55 6.58 -7.38
CA ASP A 145 2.09 6.39 -8.73
C ASP A 145 2.93 5.10 -8.78
N SER A 146 2.34 4.01 -9.28
CA SER A 146 3.03 2.71 -9.36
C SER A 146 4.22 2.70 -10.31
N GLU A 147 4.28 3.60 -11.29
CA GLU A 147 5.39 3.63 -12.24
C GLU A 147 6.71 4.09 -11.60
N ARG A 148 6.67 4.73 -10.43
CA ARG A 148 7.88 5.12 -9.70
C ARG A 148 8.70 3.92 -9.22
N TRP A 149 8.11 2.72 -9.18
CA TRP A 149 8.85 1.49 -8.91
C TRP A 149 9.83 1.13 -10.04
N SER A 150 9.73 1.73 -11.24
CA SER A 150 10.63 1.45 -12.36
C SER A 150 12.09 1.84 -12.11
N VAL A 151 12.37 2.68 -11.10
CA VAL A 151 13.74 3.08 -10.73
C VAL A 151 14.35 2.19 -9.66
N TRP A 152 13.57 1.29 -9.07
CA TRP A 152 14.07 0.34 -8.09
C TRP A 152 14.77 -0.83 -8.78
N ALA A 153 16.07 -0.95 -8.53
CA ALA A 153 16.82 -2.18 -8.80
C ALA A 153 16.79 -3.03 -7.52
N PRO A 154 16.10 -4.19 -7.51
CA PRO A 154 15.99 -5.05 -6.34
C PRO A 154 17.36 -5.60 -5.91
N ARG A 155 17.51 -5.87 -4.61
CA ARG A 155 18.64 -6.60 -4.04
C ARG A 155 18.14 -7.87 -3.35
N PRO A 156 18.91 -8.98 -3.31
CA PRO A 156 18.49 -10.25 -2.71
C PRO A 156 18.11 -10.27 -1.22
N ASN A 157 18.23 -9.13 -0.53
CA ASN A 157 17.87 -8.97 0.88
C ASN A 157 16.93 -7.78 1.10
N ASP A 158 16.41 -7.17 0.04
CA ASP A 158 15.40 -6.12 0.20
C ASP A 158 14.15 -6.70 0.87
N ILE A 159 13.52 -5.87 1.68
CA ILE A 159 12.24 -6.14 2.29
C ILE A 159 11.23 -5.13 1.74
N VAL A 160 10.05 -5.57 1.33
CA VAL A 160 8.94 -4.68 0.98
C VAL A 160 7.83 -4.87 1.99
N VAL A 161 7.56 -3.83 2.77
CA VAL A 161 6.40 -3.75 3.65
C VAL A 161 5.22 -3.25 2.83
N THR A 162 4.34 -4.17 2.43
CA THR A 162 3.15 -3.87 1.65
C THR A 162 1.90 -4.04 2.50
N THR A 163 1.07 -3.01 2.49
CA THR A 163 -0.13 -2.98 3.33
C THR A 163 -1.23 -2.25 2.60
N SER A 164 -2.48 -2.64 2.79
CA SER A 164 -3.53 -1.64 2.61
C SER A 164 -3.32 -0.51 3.62
N TYR A 165 -3.75 0.71 3.28
CA TYR A 165 -3.68 1.85 4.18
C TYR A 165 -4.28 1.48 5.54
N LYS A 166 -3.68 2.02 6.61
CA LYS A 166 -4.16 1.89 8.00
C LYS A 166 -4.22 0.45 8.54
N SER A 167 -3.48 -0.47 7.90
CA SER A 167 -3.38 -1.87 8.31
C SER A 167 -2.14 -2.19 9.16
N GLY A 168 -1.36 -1.19 9.59
CA GLY A 168 -0.20 -1.41 10.48
C GLY A 168 1.17 -1.22 9.83
N THR A 169 1.26 -0.46 8.75
CA THR A 169 2.52 -0.16 8.04
C THR A 169 3.57 0.45 8.95
N THR A 170 3.22 1.52 9.67
CA THR A 170 4.14 2.21 10.59
C THR A 170 4.62 1.28 11.69
N PHE A 171 3.74 0.43 12.23
CA PHE A 171 4.12 -0.54 13.26
C PHE A 171 5.17 -1.53 12.74
N THR A 172 4.95 -2.07 11.53
CA THR A 172 5.89 -2.99 10.89
C THR A 172 7.22 -2.32 10.53
N GLN A 173 7.18 -1.09 10.03
CA GLN A 173 8.38 -0.30 9.75
C GLN A 173 9.19 -0.02 11.03
N GLN A 174 8.53 0.25 12.16
CA GLN A 174 9.19 0.45 13.46
C GLN A 174 9.85 -0.83 13.97
N ILE A 175 9.19 -1.98 13.83
CA ILE A 175 9.80 -3.30 14.13
C ILE A 175 11.08 -3.47 13.29
N LEU A 176 11.01 -3.26 11.97
CA LEU A 176 12.16 -3.40 11.08
C LEU A 176 13.27 -2.37 11.36
N ALA A 177 12.92 -1.13 11.70
CA ALA A 177 13.89 -0.09 12.04
C ALA A 177 14.71 -0.50 13.28
N HIS A 178 14.04 -0.88 14.37
CA HIS A 178 14.73 -1.35 15.58
C HIS A 178 15.49 -2.66 15.36
N MET A 179 15.00 -3.53 14.48
CA MET A 179 15.63 -4.80 14.13
C MET A 179 16.94 -4.57 13.34
N LEU A 180 16.89 -3.78 12.27
CA LEU A 180 18.01 -3.65 11.34
C LEU A 180 19.05 -2.61 11.74
N TYR A 181 18.67 -1.59 12.52
CA TYR A 181 19.58 -0.51 12.93
C TYR A 181 20.04 -0.65 14.38
N GLY A 182 19.36 -1.45 15.20
CA GLY A 182 19.74 -1.64 16.61
C GLY A 182 19.48 -0.38 17.45
N GLU A 183 20.38 -0.11 18.40
CA GLU A 183 20.40 1.12 19.20
C GLU A 183 21.28 2.16 18.52
N VAL A 184 20.64 3.13 17.86
CA VAL A 184 21.32 4.29 17.27
C VAL A 184 20.79 5.54 17.97
N ASP A 185 21.68 6.46 18.36
CA ASP A 185 21.34 7.75 18.94
C ASP A 185 21.94 8.89 18.08
N PRO A 186 21.10 9.78 17.50
CA PRO A 186 19.65 9.73 17.51
C PRO A 186 19.10 8.55 16.70
N GLU A 187 17.94 8.05 17.10
CA GLU A 187 17.22 7.03 16.34
C GLU A 187 16.85 7.59 14.95
N PRO A 188 17.10 6.83 13.86
CA PRO A 188 16.79 7.31 12.53
C PRO A 188 15.26 7.48 12.35
N ASP A 189 14.85 8.57 11.70
CA ASP A 189 13.48 8.71 11.25
C ASP A 189 13.16 7.63 10.21
N VAL A 190 12.11 6.84 10.46
CA VAL A 190 11.61 5.81 9.55
C VAL A 190 11.35 6.36 8.15
N SER A 191 10.92 7.61 8.02
CA SER A 191 10.70 8.24 6.72
C SER A 191 12.00 8.43 5.92
N ALA A 192 13.14 8.55 6.60
CA ALA A 192 14.47 8.72 6.01
C ALA A 192 15.18 7.39 5.68
N ILE A 193 14.77 6.28 6.32
CA ILE A 193 15.37 4.95 6.10
C ILE A 193 14.46 3.97 5.34
N SER A 194 13.17 4.29 5.20
CA SER A 194 12.19 3.46 4.50
C SER A 194 11.54 4.21 3.32
N PRO A 195 12.16 4.17 2.13
CA PRO A 195 11.61 4.78 0.93
C PRO A 195 10.19 4.29 0.64
N TRP A 196 9.33 5.20 0.18
CA TRP A 196 7.97 4.90 -0.27
C TRP A 196 7.81 5.25 -1.76
N PRO A 197 8.23 4.36 -2.68
CA PRO A 197 8.28 4.66 -4.11
C PRO A 197 6.92 5.06 -4.70
N ASP A 198 5.82 4.45 -4.28
CA ASP A 198 4.49 4.77 -4.83
C ASP A 198 3.92 6.12 -4.34
N ALA A 199 4.47 6.78 -3.32
CA ALA A 199 3.89 8.04 -2.81
C ALA A 199 4.22 9.28 -3.64
N ARG A 200 3.26 9.82 -4.38
CA ARG A 200 3.45 11.01 -5.22
C ARG A 200 3.51 12.35 -4.49
N PHE A 201 2.99 12.38 -3.26
CA PHE A 201 2.83 13.62 -2.50
C PHE A 201 4.11 14.01 -1.74
N HIS A 202 5.18 13.22 -1.83
CA HIS A 202 6.51 13.60 -1.36
C HIS A 202 7.26 14.33 -2.48
N PRO A 203 7.92 15.47 -2.21
CA PRO A 203 8.62 16.26 -3.21
C PRO A 203 9.97 15.63 -3.56
N ILE A 204 9.95 14.39 -4.06
CA ILE A 204 11.14 13.65 -4.52
C ILE A 204 10.90 13.16 -5.95
N THR A 205 11.78 13.57 -6.85
CA THR A 205 11.76 13.13 -8.26
C THR A 205 12.13 11.65 -8.38
N ARG A 206 11.88 11.05 -9.55
CA ARG A 206 12.29 9.66 -9.82
C ARG A 206 13.81 9.49 -9.75
N ASP A 207 14.59 10.48 -10.17
CA ASP A 207 16.06 10.44 -10.13
C ASP A 207 16.63 10.57 -8.71
N GLU A 208 16.03 11.42 -7.87
CA GLU A 208 16.37 11.52 -6.45
C GLU A 208 16.00 10.24 -5.71
N LEU A 209 14.84 9.65 -5.98
CA LEU A 209 14.44 8.35 -5.44
C LEU A 209 15.41 7.25 -5.86
N ALA A 210 15.78 7.20 -7.15
CA ALA A 210 16.78 6.26 -7.66
C ALA A 210 18.14 6.43 -6.95
N THR A 211 18.53 7.67 -6.69
CA THR A 211 19.77 8.01 -5.98
C THR A 211 19.71 7.56 -4.52
N TRP A 212 18.60 7.82 -3.83
CA TRP A 212 18.38 7.38 -2.46
C TRP A 212 18.43 5.86 -2.35
N LEU A 213 17.71 5.14 -3.20
CA LEU A 213 17.71 3.68 -3.24
C LEU A 213 19.10 3.08 -3.51
N ARG A 214 19.89 3.72 -4.37
CA ARG A 214 21.25 3.28 -4.70
C ARG A 214 22.23 3.50 -3.54
N LYS A 215 22.13 4.66 -2.87
CA LYS A 215 23.00 5.07 -1.76
C LYS A 215 22.65 4.40 -0.43
N ALA A 216 21.45 3.84 -0.27
CA ALA A 216 21.08 3.14 0.93
C ALA A 216 22.07 2.00 1.23
N GLU A 217 22.75 2.11 2.36
CA GLU A 217 23.69 1.13 2.89
C GLU A 217 22.95 0.05 3.69
N GLY A 218 23.57 -1.12 3.83
CA GLY A 218 22.97 -2.24 4.55
C GLY A 218 21.71 -2.81 3.89
N ARG A 219 20.87 -3.44 4.72
CA ARG A 219 19.63 -4.08 4.27
C ARG A 219 18.52 -3.04 4.15
N ARG A 220 17.91 -2.93 2.96
CA ARG A 220 16.84 -1.96 2.70
C ARG A 220 15.48 -2.55 3.07
N PHE A 221 14.60 -1.71 3.60
CA PHE A 221 13.18 -2.02 3.65
C PHE A 221 12.35 -0.86 3.09
N LEU A 222 11.51 -1.16 2.11
CA LEU A 222 10.70 -0.19 1.38
C LEU A 222 9.24 -0.31 1.81
N LYS A 223 8.52 0.81 1.75
CA LYS A 223 7.09 0.86 1.99
C LYS A 223 6.33 0.85 0.67
N SER A 224 5.24 0.09 0.62
CA SER A 224 4.24 0.21 -0.44
C SER A 224 2.81 0.10 0.07
N HIS A 225 1.90 0.73 -0.66
CA HIS A 225 0.46 0.48 -0.53
C HIS A 225 -0.18 -0.12 -1.79
N LEU A 226 0.64 -0.51 -2.77
CA LEU A 226 0.15 -1.13 -4.00
C LEU A 226 -0.35 -2.56 -3.75
N ALA A 227 -1.47 -2.89 -4.39
CA ALA A 227 -1.89 -4.27 -4.57
C ALA A 227 -0.86 -5.01 -5.45
N LEU A 228 -0.81 -6.35 -5.37
CA LEU A 228 0.24 -7.13 -6.03
C LEU A 228 0.17 -7.02 -7.57
N ASP A 229 -1.03 -6.82 -8.12
CA ASP A 229 -1.24 -6.56 -9.55
C ASP A 229 -0.71 -5.19 -10.03
N GLY A 230 -0.22 -4.34 -9.13
CA GLY A 230 0.46 -3.08 -9.41
C GLY A 230 1.91 -2.97 -8.93
N LEU A 231 2.42 -3.95 -8.17
CA LEU A 231 3.75 -3.94 -7.57
C LEU A 231 4.68 -4.95 -8.28
N PRO A 232 5.88 -4.56 -8.74
CA PRO A 232 6.83 -5.52 -9.31
C PRO A 232 7.24 -6.61 -8.31
N TYR A 233 7.11 -7.87 -8.74
CA TYR A 233 7.49 -9.05 -7.97
C TYR A 233 8.91 -9.52 -8.33
N HIS A 234 9.69 -9.85 -7.30
CA HIS A 234 11.05 -10.36 -7.39
C HIS A 234 11.22 -11.50 -6.38
N GLU A 235 11.68 -12.66 -6.83
CA GLU A 235 11.83 -13.86 -5.98
C GLU A 235 12.88 -13.67 -4.89
N GLU A 236 13.88 -12.83 -5.15
CA GLU A 236 14.97 -12.51 -4.24
C GLU A 236 14.59 -11.46 -3.18
N VAL A 237 13.36 -10.91 -3.23
CA VAL A 237 12.87 -9.89 -2.29
C VAL A 237 11.90 -10.53 -1.31
N LYS A 238 11.98 -10.14 -0.03
CA LYS A 238 11.04 -10.57 1.02
C LYS A 238 9.89 -9.58 1.12
N TYR A 239 8.65 -10.05 1.10
CA TYR A 239 7.45 -9.21 1.20
C TYR A 239 6.76 -9.45 2.54
N LEU A 240 6.59 -8.39 3.33
CA LEU A 240 5.76 -8.39 4.54
C LEU A 240 4.39 -7.82 4.17
N ILE A 241 3.38 -8.68 4.08
CA ILE A 241 2.01 -8.35 3.72
C ILE A 241 1.20 -8.20 5.01
N VAL A 242 0.85 -6.96 5.37
CA VAL A 242 0.06 -6.71 6.59
C VAL A 242 -1.38 -6.39 6.22
N ALA A 243 -2.28 -7.20 6.74
CA ALA A 243 -3.72 -7.05 6.55
C ALA A 243 -4.43 -6.81 7.90
N ARG A 244 -5.65 -6.28 7.82
CA ARG A 244 -6.48 -5.94 8.95
C ARG A 244 -7.94 -5.98 8.55
N ASP A 245 -8.82 -6.36 9.48
CA ASP A 245 -10.28 -6.26 9.33
C ASP A 245 -10.69 -4.95 8.63
N PRO A 246 -11.38 -5.01 7.47
CA PRO A 246 -11.75 -3.84 6.68
C PRO A 246 -12.60 -2.84 7.47
N ARG A 247 -13.41 -3.31 8.42
CA ARG A 247 -14.24 -2.46 9.27
C ARG A 247 -13.37 -1.62 10.20
N ASP A 248 -12.31 -2.20 10.77
CA ASP A 248 -11.35 -1.47 11.59
C ASP A 248 -10.41 -0.57 10.77
N VAL A 249 -10.08 -0.99 9.53
CA VAL A 249 -9.37 -0.15 8.56
C VAL A 249 -10.17 1.11 8.28
N PHE A 250 -11.48 0.99 7.99
CA PHE A 250 -12.36 2.14 7.81
C PHE A 250 -12.37 3.05 9.03
N MET A 251 -12.51 2.52 10.25
CA MET A 251 -12.50 3.36 11.46
C MET A 251 -11.16 4.08 11.69
N SER A 252 -10.05 3.47 11.26
CA SER A 252 -8.74 4.12 11.31
C SER A 252 -8.55 5.13 10.18
N TRP A 253 -9.14 4.88 9.02
CA TRP A 253 -9.10 5.74 7.85
C TRP A 253 -10.00 6.96 8.02
N LEU A 254 -11.21 6.80 8.58
CA LEU A 254 -12.12 7.87 8.97
C LEU A 254 -11.39 8.90 9.86
N ASN A 255 -10.72 8.42 10.91
CA ASN A 255 -9.92 9.29 11.78
C ASN A 255 -8.75 9.96 11.05
N HIS A 256 -8.12 9.28 10.10
CA HIS A 256 -7.01 9.84 9.35
C HIS A 256 -7.48 10.95 8.41
N TYR A 257 -8.53 10.69 7.64
CA TYR A 257 -9.04 11.57 6.59
C TYR A 257 -9.77 12.79 7.14
N GLN A 258 -10.56 12.65 8.22
CA GLN A 258 -11.24 13.79 8.86
C GLN A 258 -10.25 14.83 9.43
N ASN A 259 -9.03 14.39 9.75
CA ASN A 259 -8.00 15.24 10.31
C ASN A 259 -7.11 15.88 9.25
N TYR A 260 -7.33 15.65 7.94
CA TYR A 260 -6.56 16.35 6.90
C TYR A 260 -6.74 17.87 7.04
N THR A 261 -5.63 18.59 7.09
CA THR A 261 -5.60 20.06 7.00
C THR A 261 -5.55 20.50 5.54
N GLU A 262 -5.69 21.81 5.31
CA GLU A 262 -5.47 22.39 3.98
C GLU A 262 -4.06 22.06 3.44
N VAL A 263 -3.05 21.97 4.31
CA VAL A 263 -1.69 21.56 3.92
C VAL A 263 -1.68 20.13 3.37
N ALA A 264 -2.41 19.20 4.00
CA ALA A 264 -2.53 17.84 3.48
C ALA A 264 -3.21 17.82 2.11
N TYR A 265 -4.31 18.55 1.94
CA TYR A 265 -4.99 18.66 0.64
C TYR A 265 -4.09 19.27 -0.42
N GLN A 266 -3.36 20.35 -0.13
CA GLN A 266 -2.40 20.95 -1.05
C GLN A 266 -1.30 19.96 -1.45
N LYS A 267 -0.81 19.15 -0.50
CA LYS A 267 0.24 18.16 -0.76
C LYS A 267 -0.22 17.02 -1.65
N VAL A 268 -1.42 16.48 -1.44
CA VAL A 268 -1.95 15.34 -2.23
C VAL A 268 -2.64 15.79 -3.53
N ASN A 269 -3.29 16.95 -3.53
CA ASN A 269 -4.01 17.47 -4.69
C ASN A 269 -3.20 18.44 -5.56
N GLY A 270 -2.08 18.97 -5.04
CA GLY A 270 -1.19 19.87 -5.77
C GLY A 270 -0.23 19.15 -6.72
N GLY A 271 0.65 19.97 -7.33
CA GLY A 271 1.70 19.51 -8.23
C GLY A 271 1.18 18.98 -9.58
N ASP A 272 1.89 18.00 -10.12
CA ASP A 272 1.64 17.31 -11.40
C ASP A 272 0.56 16.21 -11.28
N ARG A 273 -0.56 16.52 -10.63
CA ARG A 273 -1.59 15.54 -10.28
C ARG A 273 -2.14 14.78 -11.47
N ILE A 274 -2.17 13.46 -11.32
CA ILE A 274 -2.79 12.52 -12.25
C ILE A 274 -4.14 12.07 -11.69
N GLY A 275 -5.19 12.06 -12.53
CA GLY A 275 -6.54 11.62 -12.17
C GLY A 275 -7.43 12.72 -11.61
N GLU A 276 -8.41 12.37 -10.76
CA GLU A 276 -9.30 13.29 -10.03
C GLU A 276 -8.69 13.69 -8.66
N PRO A 277 -9.03 14.87 -8.11
CA PRO A 277 -8.50 15.29 -6.82
C PRO A 277 -9.12 14.43 -5.71
N LEU A 278 -8.38 14.25 -4.61
CA LEU A 278 -8.98 13.75 -3.37
C LEU A 278 -10.11 14.71 -2.97
N PRO A 279 -11.36 14.25 -2.85
CA PRO A 279 -12.45 15.11 -2.41
C PRO A 279 -12.20 15.59 -0.98
N PRO A 280 -12.83 16.67 -0.52
CA PRO A 280 -12.83 17.02 0.89
C PRO A 280 -13.58 15.94 1.70
N PHE A 281 -13.18 15.74 2.95
CA PHE A 281 -13.85 14.84 3.88
C PHE A 281 -15.34 15.21 4.02
N PRO A 282 -16.28 14.30 3.72
CA PRO A 282 -17.71 14.55 3.92
C PRO A 282 -18.10 14.34 5.40
N GLU A 283 -19.06 15.12 5.90
CA GLU A 283 -19.52 15.02 7.29
C GLU A 283 -20.40 13.78 7.56
N ASP A 284 -21.02 13.21 6.52
CA ASP A 284 -21.87 12.01 6.63
C ASP A 284 -21.03 10.72 6.64
N VAL A 285 -20.83 10.16 7.84
CA VAL A 285 -20.05 8.93 8.06
C VAL A 285 -20.69 7.72 7.37
N HIS A 286 -22.02 7.58 7.37
CA HIS A 286 -22.70 6.42 6.76
C HIS A 286 -22.72 6.53 5.23
N GLY A 287 -22.93 7.74 4.70
CA GLY A 287 -22.73 8.02 3.29
C GLY A 287 -21.28 7.76 2.84
N LEU A 288 -20.31 8.12 3.67
CA LEU A 288 -18.89 7.83 3.42
C LEU A 288 -18.61 6.33 3.45
N TRP A 289 -19.12 5.60 4.44
CA TRP A 289 -19.02 4.14 4.52
C TRP A 289 -19.61 3.47 3.27
N ARG A 290 -20.84 3.84 2.89
CA ARG A 290 -21.52 3.30 1.70
C ARG A 290 -20.63 3.47 0.47
N ASN A 291 -20.12 4.68 0.23
CA ASN A 291 -19.21 4.91 -0.89
C ASN A 291 -17.92 4.10 -0.75
N TRP A 292 -17.32 4.05 0.43
CA TRP A 292 -16.09 3.31 0.68
C TRP A 292 -16.27 1.81 0.40
N ILE A 293 -17.36 1.18 0.81
CA ILE A 293 -17.55 -0.28 0.68
C ILE A 293 -18.16 -0.71 -0.66
N THR A 294 -18.79 0.20 -1.42
CA THR A 294 -19.45 -0.14 -2.70
C THR A 294 -18.81 0.47 -3.93
N ARG A 295 -17.78 1.31 -3.79
CA ARG A 295 -17.14 2.00 -4.90
C ARG A 295 -15.62 1.90 -4.81
N GLY A 296 -14.98 1.49 -5.91
CA GLY A 296 -13.55 1.62 -6.10
C GLY A 296 -13.16 2.98 -6.68
N TRP A 297 -11.94 3.42 -6.42
CA TRP A 297 -11.36 4.55 -7.16
C TRP A 297 -10.90 4.12 -8.54
N PHE A 298 -10.25 2.96 -8.63
CA PHE A 298 -9.83 2.38 -9.89
C PHE A 298 -10.95 1.49 -10.49
N PRO A 299 -11.06 1.38 -11.83
CA PRO A 299 -12.12 0.58 -12.47
C PRO A 299 -12.11 -0.92 -12.14
N TRP A 300 -10.99 -1.44 -11.65
CA TRP A 300 -10.84 -2.84 -11.25
C TRP A 300 -11.05 -3.09 -9.74
N GLU A 301 -11.31 -2.03 -8.99
CA GLU A 301 -11.66 -2.10 -7.57
C GLU A 301 -13.17 -1.90 -7.38
N SER A 302 -13.73 -2.45 -6.31
CA SER A 302 -15.15 -2.28 -5.97
C SER A 302 -15.39 -1.74 -4.56
N GLU A 303 -14.32 -1.33 -3.89
CA GLU A 303 -14.30 -0.71 -2.57
C GLU A 303 -13.03 0.15 -2.43
N GLY A 304 -12.96 0.95 -1.38
CA GLY A 304 -11.83 1.79 -1.02
C GLY A 304 -11.93 3.26 -1.41
N TRP A 305 -13.00 3.68 -2.10
CA TRP A 305 -13.16 5.09 -2.50
C TRP A 305 -13.21 6.03 -1.29
N PRO A 306 -12.58 7.22 -1.33
CA PRO A 306 -11.84 7.84 -2.44
C PRO A 306 -10.34 7.51 -2.50
N PHE A 307 -9.86 6.50 -1.77
CA PHE A 307 -8.48 6.00 -1.81
C PHE A 307 -8.41 4.76 -2.72
N TRP A 308 -7.57 3.79 -2.44
CA TRP A 308 -7.51 2.50 -3.16
C TRP A 308 -8.22 1.40 -2.37
N GLY A 309 -8.36 0.22 -2.95
CA GLY A 309 -9.05 -0.91 -2.33
C GLY A 309 -8.28 -1.53 -1.16
N ASN A 310 -8.98 -1.82 -0.06
CA ASN A 310 -8.46 -2.58 1.07
C ASN A 310 -8.56 -4.10 0.89
N MET A 311 -9.76 -4.59 0.56
CA MET A 311 -9.99 -6.01 0.30
C MET A 311 -9.37 -6.42 -1.04
N HIS A 312 -9.37 -5.55 -2.05
CA HIS A 312 -8.67 -5.83 -3.33
C HIS A 312 -7.17 -6.03 -3.09
N HIS A 313 -6.53 -5.15 -2.31
CA HIS A 313 -5.12 -5.31 -1.93
C HIS A 313 -4.88 -6.70 -1.31
N THR A 314 -5.60 -7.03 -0.23
CA THR A 314 -5.42 -8.30 0.47
C THR A 314 -5.60 -9.51 -0.46
N ARG A 315 -6.66 -9.51 -1.28
CA ARG A 315 -6.96 -10.58 -2.24
C ARG A 315 -5.80 -10.85 -3.20
N THR A 316 -5.26 -9.80 -3.80
CA THR A 316 -4.21 -9.96 -4.82
C THR A 316 -2.97 -10.65 -4.27
N TYR A 317 -2.61 -10.40 -3.02
CA TYR A 317 -1.54 -11.16 -2.36
C TYR A 317 -2.01 -12.56 -1.92
N TRP A 318 -3.27 -12.70 -1.49
CA TRP A 318 -3.79 -13.96 -0.93
C TRP A 318 -3.72 -15.11 -1.94
N GLU A 319 -3.95 -14.83 -3.22
CA GLU A 319 -3.81 -15.82 -4.31
C GLU A 319 -2.39 -16.41 -4.37
N TRP A 320 -1.39 -15.64 -3.94
CA TRP A 320 0.03 -15.96 -3.96
C TRP A 320 0.63 -16.23 -2.58
N ARG A 321 -0.20 -16.39 -1.54
CA ARG A 321 0.24 -16.58 -0.14
C ARG A 321 1.13 -17.80 0.12
N HIS A 322 1.19 -18.71 -0.85
CA HIS A 322 2.04 -19.90 -0.79
C HIS A 322 3.50 -19.64 -1.21
N LEU A 323 3.80 -18.45 -1.74
CA LEU A 323 5.16 -18.08 -2.13
C LEU A 323 6.08 -17.95 -0.90
N PRO A 324 7.29 -18.55 -0.92
CA PRO A 324 8.15 -18.62 0.26
C PRO A 324 8.74 -17.27 0.68
N ASN A 325 8.71 -16.29 -0.21
CA ASN A 325 9.18 -14.93 0.04
C ASN A 325 8.04 -13.97 0.41
N PHE A 326 6.83 -14.49 0.71
CA PHE A 326 5.69 -13.73 1.22
C PHE A 326 5.41 -14.12 2.68
N LEU A 327 5.40 -13.14 3.58
CA LEU A 327 4.93 -13.32 4.96
C LEU A 327 3.66 -12.51 5.17
N PHE A 328 2.56 -13.21 5.39
CA PHE A 328 1.32 -12.59 5.83
C PHE A 328 1.31 -12.36 7.33
N LEU A 329 0.90 -11.15 7.72
CA LEU A 329 0.73 -10.73 9.09
C LEU A 329 -0.67 -10.13 9.25
N HIS A 330 -1.38 -10.52 10.29
CA HIS A 330 -2.64 -9.90 10.66
C HIS A 330 -2.41 -8.88 11.77
N TYR A 331 -2.88 -7.65 11.61
CA TYR A 331 -2.67 -6.58 12.60
C TYR A 331 -3.14 -6.96 14.01
N ALA A 332 -4.24 -7.72 14.13
CA ALA A 332 -4.74 -8.17 15.43
C ALA A 332 -3.77 -9.15 16.11
N ASP A 333 -3.19 -10.10 15.37
CA ASP A 333 -2.21 -11.05 15.92
C ASP A 333 -0.92 -10.32 16.32
N MET A 334 -0.47 -9.38 15.49
CA MET A 334 0.70 -8.55 15.82
C MET A 334 0.54 -7.78 17.13
N ARG A 335 -0.70 -7.40 17.43
CA ARG A 335 -1.06 -6.68 18.65
C ARG A 335 -1.24 -7.61 19.85
N ALA A 336 -1.77 -8.81 19.63
CA ALA A 336 -2.01 -9.80 20.66
C ALA A 336 -0.71 -10.45 21.14
N ASP A 337 0.19 -10.75 20.19
CA ASP A 337 1.51 -11.33 20.44
C ASP A 337 2.59 -10.55 19.67
N HIS A 338 3.00 -9.42 20.26
CA HIS A 338 4.03 -8.57 19.69
C HIS A 338 5.40 -9.27 19.66
N GLU A 339 5.75 -10.00 20.72
CA GLU A 339 7.03 -10.71 20.80
C GLU A 339 7.12 -11.81 19.73
N GLY A 340 6.10 -12.66 19.63
CA GLY A 340 6.02 -13.69 18.60
C GLY A 340 6.07 -13.10 17.20
N THR A 341 5.47 -11.93 16.98
CA THR A 341 5.56 -11.20 15.71
C THR A 341 6.98 -10.75 15.38
N VAL A 342 7.70 -10.17 16.36
CA VAL A 342 9.11 -9.78 16.18
C VAL A 342 9.96 -10.98 15.80
N ARG A 343 9.79 -12.12 16.50
CA ARG A 343 10.51 -13.36 16.20
C ARG A 343 10.15 -13.90 14.82
N LYS A 344 8.87 -13.94 14.47
CA LYS A 344 8.37 -14.39 13.17
C LYS A 344 8.92 -13.56 12.01
N ILE A 345 8.98 -12.23 12.17
CA ILE A 345 9.60 -11.35 11.17
C ILE A 345 11.10 -11.62 11.08
N GLY A 346 11.81 -11.70 12.22
CA GLY A 346 13.25 -11.98 12.28
C GLY A 346 13.62 -13.28 11.58
N GLU A 347 12.91 -14.37 11.88
CA GLU A 347 13.09 -15.67 11.23
C GLU A 347 12.84 -15.59 9.72
N PHE A 348 11.72 -15.00 9.29
CA PHE A 348 11.35 -14.91 7.88
C PHE A 348 12.36 -14.12 7.04
N ILE A 349 12.87 -13.02 7.60
CA ILE A 349 13.90 -12.22 6.95
C ILE A 349 15.30 -12.80 7.18
N GLU A 350 15.48 -13.88 7.93
CA GLU A 350 16.78 -14.48 8.24
C GLU A 350 17.72 -13.50 8.97
N HIS A 351 17.20 -12.87 10.02
CA HIS A 351 17.94 -11.98 10.90
C HIS A 351 17.97 -12.55 12.31
N ASP A 352 19.17 -12.93 12.75
CA ASP A 352 19.38 -13.51 14.09
C ASP A 352 19.08 -12.48 15.17
N LEU A 353 18.22 -12.86 16.11
CA LEU A 353 17.81 -12.02 17.23
C LEU A 353 18.22 -12.67 18.54
N SER A 354 18.98 -11.95 19.36
CA SER A 354 19.15 -12.32 20.77
C SER A 354 17.88 -12.01 21.57
N GLU A 355 17.73 -12.62 22.75
CA GLU A 355 16.64 -12.28 23.67
C GLU A 355 16.64 -10.80 24.05
N SER A 356 17.83 -10.18 24.16
CA SER A 356 17.94 -8.73 24.36
C SER A 356 17.46 -7.92 23.18
N ASP A 357 17.71 -8.37 21.94
CA ASP A 357 17.19 -7.70 20.75
C ASP A 357 15.67 -7.75 20.70
N VAL A 358 15.09 -8.93 20.97
CA VAL A 358 13.63 -9.11 21.00
C VAL A 358 13.00 -8.16 22.03
N ALA A 359 13.47 -8.17 23.28
CA ALA A 359 12.91 -7.32 24.33
C ALA A 359 13.01 -5.82 23.99
N ARG A 360 14.13 -5.41 23.40
CA ARG A 360 14.37 -4.04 22.95
C ARG A 360 13.44 -3.64 21.81
N ILE A 361 13.33 -4.47 20.76
CA ILE A 361 12.47 -4.21 19.59
C ILE A 361 11.01 -4.12 20.03
N VAL A 362 10.55 -5.05 20.88
CA VAL A 362 9.19 -5.07 21.44
C VAL A 362 8.90 -3.76 22.19
N THR A 363 9.84 -3.28 22.99
CA THR A 363 9.68 -2.02 23.75
C THR A 363 9.69 -0.80 22.84
N GLY A 364 10.66 -0.72 21.92
CA GLY A 364 10.87 0.43 21.04
C GLY A 364 9.75 0.62 20.02
N SER A 365 9.19 -0.47 19.51
CA SER A 365 8.09 -0.45 18.53
C SER A 365 6.69 -0.54 19.17
N SER A 366 6.58 -0.54 20.50
CA SER A 366 5.29 -0.57 21.19
C SER A 366 4.41 0.65 20.86
N PHE A 367 3.09 0.47 20.97
CA PHE A 367 2.14 1.55 20.73
C PHE A 367 2.35 2.72 21.70
N GLU A 368 2.68 2.42 22.94
CA GLU A 368 2.96 3.38 24.01
C GLU A 368 4.18 4.22 23.69
N THR A 369 5.28 3.60 23.25
CA THR A 369 6.49 4.30 22.80
C THR A 369 6.19 5.16 21.57
N ALA A 370 5.51 4.60 20.57
CA ALA A 370 5.14 5.35 19.36
C ALA A 370 4.27 6.58 19.69
N LYS A 371 3.30 6.43 20.60
CA LYS A 371 2.43 7.52 21.04
C LYS A 371 3.18 8.60 21.82
N LYS A 372 4.15 8.20 22.66
CA LYS A 372 5.04 9.12 23.37
C LYS A 372 5.89 9.94 22.39
N LYS A 373 6.53 9.27 21.42
CA LYS A 373 7.34 9.91 20.36
C LYS A 373 6.49 10.91 19.55
N ALA A 374 5.27 10.51 19.15
CA ALA A 374 4.35 11.38 18.43
C ALA A 374 3.98 12.64 19.23
N ALA A 375 3.68 12.49 20.53
CA ALA A 375 3.37 13.62 21.40
C ALA A 375 4.58 14.55 21.64
N GLU A 376 5.79 14.02 21.65
CA GLU A 376 7.03 14.81 21.73
C GLU A 376 7.29 15.59 20.43
N TYR A 377 7.09 14.95 19.28
CA TYR A 377 7.18 15.60 17.97
C TYR A 377 6.18 16.74 17.83
N ASP A 378 4.92 16.51 18.23
CA ASP A 378 3.87 17.54 18.20
C ASP A 378 4.20 18.76 19.06
N LYS A 379 4.86 18.56 20.20
CA LYS A 379 5.32 19.67 21.05
C LYS A 379 6.44 20.47 20.40
N GLN A 380 7.35 19.81 19.69
CA GLN A 380 8.48 20.44 19.02
C GLN A 380 8.04 21.25 17.79
N HIS A 381 6.93 20.86 17.14
CA HIS A 381 6.43 21.47 15.91
C HIS A 381 5.05 22.15 16.10
N ALA A 382 4.72 22.57 17.32
CA ALA A 382 3.38 23.08 17.66
C ALA A 382 2.97 24.33 16.86
N ASP A 383 3.95 25.12 16.41
CA ASP A 383 3.73 26.36 15.64
C ASP A 383 3.74 26.13 14.12
N GLU A 384 4.00 24.91 13.65
CA GLU A 384 4.06 24.59 12.23
C GLU A 384 2.70 24.10 11.70
N PRO A 385 2.27 24.55 10.51
CA PRO A 385 1.03 24.05 9.92
C PRO A 385 1.23 22.58 9.47
N GLY A 386 0.80 21.65 10.31
CA GLY A 386 0.90 20.21 10.07
C GLY A 386 -0.11 19.67 9.04
N GLN A 387 0.15 18.46 8.53
CA GLN A 387 -0.77 17.74 7.63
C GLN A 387 -2.03 17.24 8.36
N PHE A 388 -1.97 17.07 9.68
CA PHE A 388 -3.05 16.55 10.50
C PHE A 388 -3.46 17.55 11.57
N ARG A 389 -4.77 17.79 11.71
CA ARG A 389 -5.34 18.46 12.87
C ARG A 389 -4.99 17.62 14.11
N GLY A 390 -4.35 18.24 15.09
CA GLY A 390 -3.86 17.54 16.28
C GLY A 390 -2.60 16.69 16.06
N GLY A 391 -1.86 16.93 14.98
CA GLY A 391 -0.49 16.42 14.79
C GLY A 391 -0.35 14.90 14.61
N GLU A 392 0.87 14.40 14.81
CA GLU A 392 1.26 12.98 14.76
C GLU A 392 0.51 12.15 15.80
N SER A 393 0.12 12.72 16.94
CA SER A 393 -0.73 12.04 17.93
C SER A 393 -2.11 11.67 17.37
N SER A 394 -2.62 12.45 16.42
CA SER A 394 -3.87 12.12 15.71
C SER A 394 -3.66 11.05 14.64
N PHE A 395 -2.44 10.91 14.12
CA PHE A 395 -2.03 9.83 13.22
C PHE A 395 -1.87 8.50 13.98
N ILE A 396 -1.22 8.51 15.17
CA ILE A 396 -1.08 7.38 16.11
C ILE A 396 -2.23 7.42 17.14
N PHE A 397 -3.43 7.06 16.69
CA PHE A 397 -4.65 7.34 17.45
C PHE A 397 -4.90 6.42 18.66
N LYS A 398 -5.51 5.25 18.44
CA LYS A 398 -5.96 4.34 19.52
C LYS A 398 -5.34 2.95 19.44
N GLY A 399 -4.92 2.50 18.26
CA GLY A 399 -4.32 1.17 18.10
C GLY A 399 -5.23 0.01 18.54
N THR A 400 -6.55 0.23 18.63
CA THR A 400 -7.55 -0.79 19.04
C THR A 400 -8.41 -1.25 17.86
N ASN A 401 -8.96 -2.47 17.99
CA ASN A 401 -9.88 -3.12 17.06
C ASN A 401 -11.32 -3.12 17.62
N GLY A 402 -12.30 -3.41 16.77
CA GLY A 402 -13.73 -3.49 17.13
C GLY A 402 -14.46 -2.16 17.23
N ARG A 403 -13.81 -1.02 16.90
CA ARG A 403 -14.43 0.32 17.05
C ARG A 403 -15.63 0.55 16.13
N TRP A 404 -15.73 -0.27 15.09
CA TRP A 404 -16.83 -0.21 14.12
C TRP A 404 -18.16 -0.68 14.72
N GLN A 405 -18.15 -1.48 15.79
CA GLN A 405 -19.37 -2.05 16.39
C GLN A 405 -20.31 -0.98 16.95
N GLU A 406 -19.77 0.14 17.41
CA GLU A 406 -20.53 1.27 17.97
C GLU A 406 -20.93 2.29 16.90
N VAL A 407 -20.48 2.12 15.64
CA VAL A 407 -20.61 3.13 14.58
C VAL A 407 -21.39 2.61 13.38
N LEU A 408 -21.11 1.39 12.92
CA LEU A 408 -21.76 0.82 11.73
C LEU A 408 -23.11 0.21 12.10
N THR A 409 -24.12 0.51 11.29
CA THR A 409 -25.47 -0.04 11.45
C THR A 409 -25.60 -1.42 10.79
N ASP A 410 -26.72 -2.10 11.02
CA ASP A 410 -27.02 -3.37 10.34
C ASP A 410 -27.07 -3.21 8.80
N GLU A 411 -27.56 -2.07 8.29
CA GLU A 411 -27.55 -1.76 6.85
C GLU A 411 -26.12 -1.63 6.32
N ASP A 412 -25.25 -0.96 7.07
CA ASP A 412 -23.84 -0.80 6.73
C ASP A 412 -23.12 -2.16 6.69
N LEU A 413 -23.44 -3.04 7.65
CA LEU A 413 -22.86 -4.37 7.74
C LEU A 413 -23.35 -5.30 6.63
N GLU A 414 -24.60 -5.16 6.16
CA GLU A 414 -25.11 -5.89 5.00
C GLU A 414 -24.34 -5.50 3.72
N LEU A 415 -24.08 -4.20 3.51
CA LEU A 415 -23.23 -3.74 2.40
C LEU A 415 -21.82 -4.35 2.47
N TYR A 416 -21.28 -4.47 3.69
CA TYR A 416 -20.00 -5.14 3.90
C TYR A 416 -20.04 -6.63 3.60
N GLN A 417 -21.08 -7.36 4.00
CA GLN A 417 -21.21 -8.78 3.65
C GLN A 417 -21.23 -8.97 2.12
N GLN A 418 -21.98 -8.11 1.41
CA GLN A 418 -22.04 -8.15 -0.06
C GLN A 418 -20.69 -7.86 -0.71
N ALA A 419 -19.97 -6.83 -0.23
CA ALA A 419 -18.64 -6.49 -0.73
C ALA A 419 -17.62 -7.59 -0.42
N LYS A 420 -17.66 -8.16 0.79
CA LYS A 420 -16.80 -9.27 1.23
C LYS A 420 -16.96 -10.49 0.32
N LEU A 421 -18.19 -10.91 0.05
CA LEU A 421 -18.50 -12.04 -0.84
C LEU A 421 -18.09 -11.77 -2.30
N ARG A 422 -18.21 -10.51 -2.75
CA ARG A 422 -17.82 -10.10 -4.10
C ARG A 422 -16.31 -10.11 -4.31
N VAL A 423 -15.54 -9.69 -3.29
CA VAL A 423 -14.10 -9.47 -3.44
C VAL A 423 -13.30 -10.67 -2.95
N LEU A 424 -13.54 -11.17 -1.74
CA LEU A 424 -12.62 -12.08 -1.07
C LEU A 424 -13.04 -13.56 -1.24
N PRO A 425 -12.07 -14.47 -1.50
CA PRO A 425 -12.29 -15.91 -1.31
C PRO A 425 -12.70 -16.21 0.14
N PRO A 426 -13.54 -17.23 0.41
CA PRO A 426 -14.06 -17.50 1.76
C PRO A 426 -13.00 -17.64 2.85
N ALA A 427 -11.88 -18.33 2.57
CA ALA A 427 -10.78 -18.48 3.53
C ALA A 427 -10.08 -17.13 3.82
N CYS A 428 -9.87 -16.30 2.79
CA CYS A 428 -9.30 -14.96 2.96
C CYS A 428 -10.23 -14.06 3.79
N ALA A 429 -11.53 -14.12 3.51
CA ALA A 429 -12.54 -13.36 4.23
C ALA A 429 -12.56 -13.74 5.72
N HIS A 430 -12.55 -15.04 6.02
CA HIS A 430 -12.52 -15.53 7.39
C HIS A 430 -11.25 -15.08 8.13
N TRP A 431 -10.07 -15.28 7.53
CA TRP A 431 -8.81 -14.87 8.14
C TRP A 431 -8.73 -13.36 8.37
N LEU A 432 -9.20 -12.56 7.41
CA LEU A 432 -9.14 -11.10 7.50
C LEU A 432 -10.07 -10.53 8.60
N GLU A 433 -11.17 -11.22 8.93
CA GLU A 433 -12.07 -10.82 10.02
C GLU A 433 -11.59 -11.31 11.40
N ASN A 434 -10.95 -12.49 11.44
CA ASN A 434 -10.73 -13.22 12.70
C ASN A 434 -9.26 -13.36 13.10
N ALA A 435 -8.33 -12.93 12.25
CA ALA A 435 -6.90 -13.20 12.40
C ALA A 435 -6.60 -14.71 12.40
N GLY A 436 -5.38 -15.08 12.84
CA GLY A 436 -4.95 -16.47 12.98
C GLY A 436 -3.97 -16.94 11.90
N GLU A 437 -3.79 -18.25 11.84
CA GLU A 437 -2.89 -18.89 10.87
C GLU A 437 -3.52 -19.00 9.48
N ILE A 438 -2.67 -19.10 8.46
CA ILE A 438 -3.03 -19.16 7.03
C ILE A 438 -2.70 -20.54 6.46
#